data_AF-A0A7R9QSP0-F1
#
_entry.id   AF-A0A7R9QSP0-F1
#
_cell.length_a   1.000
_cell.length_b   1.000
_cell.length_c   1.000
_cell.angle_alpha   90.00
_cell.angle_beta   90.00
_cell.angle_gamma   90.00
#
_symmetry.space_group_name_H-M   'P 1'
#
loop_
_entity.id
_entity.type
_entity.pdbx_description
1 polymer ?
#
loop_
_entity_poly.entity_id
_entity_poly.type
_entity_poly.pdbx_seq_one_letter_code
_entity_poly.pdbx_strand_id
1 'polypeptide(L)' 'MAEDELQCERVTVYFDKNRSDRNSLMRLFSFIGFSVLAPNHSMAPEDTSEDMLYMAYSISG' A
#
# COMPACT_ATOMS: atom_id res chain seq x y z
N MET A 1 -0.20 -14.48 -11.40
CA MET A 1 -0.51 -13.18 -10.75
C MET A 1 0.74 -12.31 -10.84
N ALA A 2 0.67 -10.99 -10.58
CA ALA A 2 1.88 -10.16 -10.61
C ALA A 2 2.98 -10.70 -9.66
N GLU A 3 2.56 -11.33 -8.56
CA GLU A 3 3.42 -11.98 -7.57
C GLU A 3 4.22 -13.16 -8.16
N ASP A 4 3.59 -14.02 -8.97
CA ASP A 4 4.21 -15.21 -9.57
C ASP A 4 5.21 -14.86 -10.68
N GLU A 5 4.96 -13.77 -11.41
CA GLU A 5 5.77 -13.37 -12.57
C GLU A 5 6.96 -12.49 -12.19
N LEU A 6 6.87 -11.73 -11.09
CA LEU A 6 7.89 -10.74 -10.71
C LEU A 6 8.80 -11.19 -9.56
N GLN A 7 8.55 -12.35 -8.94
CA GLN A 7 9.20 -12.76 -7.67
C GLN A 7 9.21 -11.62 -6.64
N CYS A 8 8.15 -10.80 -6.63
CA CYS A 8 8.08 -9.65 -5.75
C CYS A 8 7.89 -10.14 -4.31
N GLU A 9 8.79 -9.75 -3.42
CA GLU A 9 8.61 -9.97 -1.98
C GLU A 9 7.52 -9.06 -1.39
N ARG A 10 7.08 -8.03 -2.14
CA ARG A 10 6.20 -6.98 -1.63
C ARG A 10 5.41 -6.27 -2.72
N VAL A 11 4.17 -5.90 -2.38
CA VAL A 11 3.29 -5.03 -3.16
C VAL A 11 2.95 -3.79 -2.35
N THR A 12 3.04 -2.61 -2.97
CA THR A 12 2.63 -1.33 -2.39
C THR A 12 1.52 -0.74 -3.23
N VAL A 13 0.45 -0.26 -2.59
CA VAL A 13 -0.62 0.51 -3.20
C VAL A 13 -0.65 1.91 -2.60
N TYR A 14 -0.98 2.91 -3.42
CA TYR A 14 -1.16 4.27 -2.95
C TYR A 14 -2.32 4.97 -3.65
N PHE A 15 -2.99 5.85 -2.91
CA PHE A 15 -4.11 6.63 -3.42
C PHE A 15 -4.27 7.95 -2.66
N ASP A 16 -4.88 8.92 -3.32
CA ASP A 16 -5.11 10.26 -2.77
C ASP A 16 -5.98 10.21 -1.48
N LYS A 17 -5.55 10.93 -0.44
CA LYS A 17 -6.20 10.97 0.88
C LYS A 17 -7.60 11.61 0.87
N ASN A 18 -7.92 12.39 -0.16
CA ASN A 18 -9.17 13.13 -0.31
C ASN A 18 -10.20 12.39 -1.18
N ARG A 19 -9.90 11.17 -1.64
CA ARG A 19 -10.90 10.33 -2.33
C ARG A 19 -12.12 10.07 -1.45
N SER A 20 -13.30 10.19 -2.04
CA SER A 20 -14.57 9.92 -1.36
C SER A 20 -14.73 8.46 -0.92
N ASP A 21 -14.11 7.51 -1.64
CA ASP A 21 -14.14 6.07 -1.39
C ASP A 21 -12.96 5.56 -0.54
N ARG A 22 -12.11 6.45 -0.01
CA ARG A 22 -10.89 6.12 0.73
C ARG A 22 -11.10 5.06 1.81
N ASN A 23 -12.12 5.24 2.65
CA ASN A 23 -12.38 4.32 3.77
C ASN A 23 -12.80 2.91 3.29
N SER A 24 -13.49 2.82 2.15
CA SER A 24 -13.86 1.54 1.54
C SER A 24 -12.62 0.83 0.98
N LEU A 25 -11.74 1.56 0.29
CA LEU A 25 -10.47 1.03 -0.21
C LEU A 25 -9.57 0.55 0.92
N MET A 26 -9.41 1.35 1.98
CA MET A 26 -8.62 0.96 3.15
C MET A 26 -9.13 -0.33 3.78
N ARG A 27 -10.44 -0.47 3.94
CA ARG A 27 -11.05 -1.70 4.49
C ARG A 27 -10.82 -2.89 3.56
N LEU A 28 -10.99 -2.71 2.25
CA LEU A 28 -10.77 -3.77 1.26
C LEU A 28 -9.32 -4.27 1.29
N PHE A 29 -8.36 -3.35 1.21
CA PHE A 29 -6.94 -3.71 1.23
C PHE A 29 -6.52 -4.29 2.58
N SER A 30 -7.04 -3.77 3.69
CA SER A 30 -6.80 -4.34 5.02
C SER A 30 -7.35 -5.77 5.13
N PHE A 31 -8.51 -6.07 4.53
CA PHE A 31 -9.06 -7.42 4.47
C PHE A 31 -8.17 -8.39 3.68
N ILE A 32 -7.51 -7.90 2.62
CA ILE A 32 -6.55 -8.68 1.82
C ILE A 32 -5.21 -8.89 2.57
N GLY A 33 -4.92 -8.07 3.59
CA GLY A 33 -3.72 -8.17 4.42
C GLY A 33 -2.74 -7.02 4.28
N PHE A 34 -3.09 -5.96 3.52
CA PHE A 34 -2.28 -4.75 3.46
C PHE A 34 -2.36 -3.96 4.78
N SER A 35 -1.26 -3.32 5.15
CA SER A 35 -1.19 -2.40 6.29
C SER A 35 -0.76 -0.99 5.85
N VAL A 36 -1.23 0.04 6.57
CA VAL A 36 -0.89 1.44 6.29
C VAL A 36 0.58 1.69 6.63
N LEU A 37 1.31 2.34 5.73
CA LEU A 37 2.68 2.77 5.98
C LEU A 37 2.69 4.11 6.73
N ALA A 38 3.52 4.20 7.76
CA ALA A 38 3.74 5.46 8.47
C ALA A 38 4.48 6.47 7.54
N PRO A 39 4.21 7.78 7.69
CA PRO A 39 5.06 8.81 7.08
C PRO A 39 6.49 8.62 7.59
N ASN A 40 7.48 8.63 6.70
CA ASN A 40 8.90 8.34 6.98
C ASN A 40 9.23 6.87 7.31
N HIS A 41 8.33 5.93 6.99
CA HIS A 41 8.72 4.53 7.02
C HIS A 41 9.81 4.30 5.95
N SER A 42 10.87 3.56 6.29
CA SER A 42 11.95 3.17 5.35
C SER A 42 11.49 2.39 4.11
N MET A 43 10.21 2.09 4.02
CA MET A 43 9.56 1.34 2.94
C MET A 43 8.70 2.22 2.03
N ALA A 44 8.54 3.50 2.38
CA ALA A 44 7.86 4.46 1.55
C ALA A 44 8.88 5.06 0.56
N PRO A 45 8.51 5.35 -0.71
CA PRO A 45 9.41 6.01 -1.65
C PRO A 45 9.99 7.31 -1.06
N GLU A 46 11.25 7.65 -1.38
CA GLU A 46 11.88 8.88 -0.86
C GLU A 46 11.07 10.14 -1.20
N ASP A 47 10.35 10.13 -2.33
CA ASP A 47 9.42 11.17 -2.77
C ASP A 47 7.96 10.88 -2.38
N THR A 48 7.70 10.38 -1.16
CA THR A 48 6.31 10.24 -0.70
C THR A 48 5.61 11.59 -0.57
N SER A 49 4.53 11.76 -1.33
CA SER A 49 3.64 12.90 -1.19
C SER A 49 2.81 12.78 0.08
N GLU A 50 2.75 13.86 0.88
CA GLU A 50 1.89 13.93 2.06
C GLU A 50 0.39 13.87 1.71
N ASP A 51 0.01 14.07 0.46
CA ASP A 51 -1.39 14.00 0.00
C ASP A 51 -1.82 12.55 -0.35
N MET A 52 -0.88 11.60 -0.33
CA MET A 52 -1.12 10.21 -0.68
C MET A 52 -1.13 9.32 0.57
N LEU A 53 -2.05 8.36 0.59
CA LEU A 53 -2.06 7.25 1.54
C LEU A 53 -1.34 6.06 0.91
N TYR A 54 -0.42 5.45 1.64
CA TYR A 54 0.34 4.28 1.20
C TYR A 54 -0.02 3.07 2.06
N MET A 55 -0.21 1.92 1.43
CA MET A 55 -0.40 0.63 2.10
C MET A 55 0.50 -0.44 1.46
N ALA A 56 1.02 -1.37 2.26
CA ALA A 56 1.90 -2.43 1.79
C ALA A 56 1.45 -3.81 2.24
N TYR A 57 1.71 -4.81 1.40
CA TYR A 57 1.52 -6.23 1.66
C TYR A 57 2.84 -6.96 1.37
N SER A 58 3.29 -7.76 2.33
CA SER A 58 4.47 -8.61 2.17
C SER A 58 4.03 -9.99 1.72
N ILE A 59 4.50 -10.41 0.56
CA ILE A 59 4.28 -11.74 0.02
C ILE A 59 5.26 -12.65 0.74
N SER A 60 4.81 -13.21 1.86
CA SER A 60 5.59 -14.16 2.64
C SER A 60 5.47 -15.51 1.93
N GLY A 61 6.55 -16.01 1.34
CA GLY A 61 6.63 -17.37 0.80
C GLY A 61 6.56 -18.43 1.89
#